data_AF-A0A506Q3H3-F1
#
_entry.id   AF-A0A506Q3H3-F1
#
_cell.length_a   1.000
_cell.length_b   1.000
_cell.length_c   1.000
_cell.angle_alpha   90.00
_cell.angle_beta   90.00
_cell.angle_gamma   90.00
#
_symmetry.space_group_name_H-M   'P 1'
#
loop_
_entity.id
_entity.type
_entity.pdbx_description
1 polymer ?
#
loop_
_entity_poly.entity_id
_entity_poly.type
_entity_poly.pdbx_seq_one_letter_code
_entity_poly.pdbx_strand_id
1 'polypeptide(L)'
;MKQLTSQIHAFGKALMMPISVIAAAGIFLGLAAAMQNPAVTGEAFAQMQVPQLIIGFIRKVAGALFANLPLFFAVATAIGLAKAEKPTAAFAAVIGYIVMNVGISATLAARGITAATTTPAALQQAGLDQTAAMMMSAEYISMLGVFTYNMSVLGGVIAGLVTVVLHNRFYTQTLPTAISFFSGRRFVPIVTVVCLPLVGVLLALIWPTIGSGIAWIGQMIGKSGQYGAFLLGTFERILIPTGLHHILNETVRFTPIGGMAVVDGQTVVGALNIFNASLTHPGSIPDETLRSATQFLAQGKIPVMMFGLPAAALAIYHTARPEHKQRVRALVMAGALTSFTTGITEPLEFCFIFVSPVLYLLHAFLTGLSFMLMSMLHLMIGNVQGGIIDLVVFGMLGGAKTHWWWTLALGVIYAPVYYYAFRLVITRMNVETPGRESEEEQPQQVAADERTQVIISGLGGQANIEDVDCCFTRLRVRVKAMNQVVDQTLMSTGANGINRVSDHDVQVIYGPQVEKIASEVKMALGVA
;
A
#
# COMPACT_ATOMS: atom_id res chain seq x y z
N MET A 1 -25.37 1.93 -8.65
CA MET A 1 -24.85 1.83 -7.26
C MET A 1 -24.16 0.49 -7.02
N LYS A 2 -24.83 -0.67 -7.16
CA LYS A 2 -24.22 -2.01 -6.94
C LYS A 2 -22.92 -2.29 -7.73
N GLN A 3 -22.87 -1.95 -9.01
CA GLN A 3 -21.67 -2.16 -9.84
C GLN A 3 -20.47 -1.30 -9.40
N LEU A 4 -20.72 -0.06 -8.96
CA LEU A 4 -19.68 0.80 -8.41
C LEU A 4 -19.15 0.25 -7.08
N THR A 5 -20.05 -0.20 -6.21
CA THR A 5 -19.68 -0.86 -4.94
C THR A 5 -18.84 -2.12 -5.17
N SER A 6 -19.21 -2.96 -6.14
CA SER A 6 -18.44 -4.15 -6.53
C SER A 6 -17.05 -3.79 -7.09
N GLN A 7 -16.95 -2.75 -7.92
CA GLN A 7 -15.67 -2.26 -8.44
C GLN A 7 -14.76 -1.68 -7.34
N ILE A 8 -15.32 -0.92 -6.39
CA ILE A 8 -14.58 -0.39 -5.23
C ILE A 8 -14.08 -1.54 -4.35
N HIS A 9 -14.90 -2.58 -4.14
CA HIS A 9 -14.49 -3.77 -3.40
C HIS A 9 -13.37 -4.52 -4.15
N ALA A 10 -13.53 -4.78 -5.45
CA ALA A 10 -12.50 -5.45 -6.27
C ALA A 10 -11.18 -4.68 -6.26
N PHE A 11 -11.24 -3.34 -6.32
CA PHE A 11 -10.08 -2.47 -6.19
C PHE A 11 -9.44 -2.57 -4.80
N GLY A 12 -10.21 -2.50 -3.71
CA GLY A 12 -9.68 -2.69 -2.35
C GLY A 12 -9.00 -4.06 -2.17
N LYS A 13 -9.58 -5.12 -2.73
CA LYS A 13 -9.00 -6.47 -2.74
C LYS A 13 -7.71 -6.55 -3.56
N ALA A 14 -7.63 -5.86 -4.69
CA ALA A 14 -6.45 -5.82 -5.55
C ALA A 14 -5.22 -5.29 -4.81
N LEU A 15 -5.43 -4.28 -3.96
CA LEU A 15 -4.36 -3.64 -3.22
C LEU A 15 -3.80 -4.53 -2.10
N MET A 16 -4.51 -5.57 -1.64
CA MET A 16 -4.09 -6.42 -0.51
C MET A 16 -2.73 -7.10 -0.72
N MET A 17 -2.33 -7.36 -1.96
CA MET A 17 -1.08 -8.03 -2.29
C MET A 17 0.17 -7.21 -1.89
N PRO A 18 0.37 -5.97 -2.36
CA PRO A 18 1.49 -5.16 -1.90
C PRO A 18 1.38 -4.86 -0.40
N ILE A 19 0.16 -4.67 0.12
CA ILE A 19 -0.08 -4.36 1.53
C ILE A 19 0.54 -5.40 2.47
N SER A 20 0.35 -6.69 2.19
CA SER A 20 0.87 -7.76 3.05
C SER A 20 2.41 -7.81 3.05
N VAL A 21 3.05 -7.54 1.91
CA VAL A 21 4.51 -7.48 1.79
C VAL A 21 5.06 -6.27 2.56
N ILE A 22 4.40 -5.13 2.46
CA ILE A 22 4.78 -3.90 3.18
C ILE A 22 4.57 -4.07 4.69
N ALA A 23 3.52 -4.79 5.12
CA ALA A 23 3.29 -5.13 6.52
C ALA A 23 4.50 -5.86 7.12
N ALA A 24 4.95 -6.93 6.45
CA ALA A 24 6.11 -7.70 6.87
C ALA A 24 7.40 -6.85 6.84
N ALA A 25 7.64 -6.12 5.75
CA ALA A 25 8.78 -5.21 5.62
C ALA A 25 8.81 -4.17 6.74
N GLY A 26 7.64 -3.68 7.13
CA GLY A 26 7.42 -2.77 8.24
C GLY A 26 7.87 -3.31 9.59
N ILE A 27 7.51 -4.55 9.90
CA ILE A 27 7.97 -5.28 11.09
C ILE A 27 9.50 -5.36 11.11
N PHE A 28 10.10 -5.81 10.00
CA PHE A 28 11.55 -5.91 9.91
C PHE A 28 12.25 -4.56 10.02
N LEU A 29 11.72 -3.52 9.38
CA LEU A 29 12.29 -2.17 9.45
C LEU A 29 12.23 -1.61 10.87
N GLY A 30 11.10 -1.78 11.57
CA GLY A 30 10.92 -1.34 12.94
C GLY A 30 11.86 -2.06 13.91
N LEU A 31 11.89 -3.40 13.84
CA LEU A 31 12.80 -4.22 14.67
C LEU A 31 14.26 -3.86 14.42
N ALA A 32 14.65 -3.70 13.16
CA ALA A 32 16.00 -3.33 12.80
C ALA A 32 16.36 -1.93 13.32
N ALA A 33 15.46 -0.95 13.20
CA ALA A 33 15.66 0.38 13.78
C ALA A 33 15.85 0.33 15.31
N ALA A 34 15.05 -0.49 16.01
CA ALA A 34 15.19 -0.69 17.45
C ALA A 34 16.56 -1.29 17.82
N MET A 35 17.03 -2.28 17.07
CA MET A 35 18.32 -2.96 17.36
C MET A 35 19.55 -2.07 17.13
N GLN A 36 19.46 -1.05 16.27
CA GLN A 36 20.56 -0.09 16.07
C GLN A 36 20.56 1.05 17.08
N ASN A 37 19.51 1.19 17.88
CA ASN A 37 19.45 2.25 18.86
C ASN A 37 20.26 1.87 20.12
N PRO A 38 21.32 2.62 20.49
CA PRO A 38 22.13 2.32 21.66
C PRO A 38 21.34 2.32 22.97
N ALA A 39 20.22 3.04 23.04
CA ALA A 39 19.35 3.05 24.21
C ALA A 39 18.63 1.69 24.41
N VAL A 40 18.46 0.88 23.36
CA VAL A 40 17.83 -0.44 23.42
C VAL A 40 18.85 -1.55 23.59
N THR A 41 19.95 -1.51 22.83
CA THR A 41 20.92 -2.62 22.76
C THR A 41 22.22 -2.35 23.50
N GLY A 42 22.43 -1.12 23.99
CA GLY A 42 23.65 -0.67 24.65
C GLY A 42 24.74 -0.25 23.66
N GLU A 43 25.61 0.68 24.09
CA GLU A 43 26.74 1.21 23.30
C GLU A 43 27.65 0.10 22.76
N ALA A 44 27.91 -0.93 23.57
CA ALA A 44 28.76 -2.05 23.16
C ALA A 44 28.22 -2.74 21.90
N PHE A 45 26.92 -3.07 21.86
CA PHE A 45 26.29 -3.71 20.70
C PHE A 45 26.14 -2.74 19.52
N ALA A 46 25.85 -1.47 19.80
CA ALA A 46 25.75 -0.42 18.79
C ALA A 46 27.07 -0.20 18.02
N GLN A 47 28.21 -0.43 18.68
CA GLN A 47 29.55 -0.28 18.09
C GLN A 47 30.07 -1.57 17.43
N MET A 48 29.42 -2.73 17.65
CA MET A 48 29.83 -3.99 17.01
C MET A 48 29.56 -3.95 15.50
N GLN A 49 30.63 -3.94 14.71
CA GLN A 49 30.57 -3.80 13.25
C GLN A 49 29.69 -4.86 12.57
N VAL A 50 29.86 -6.14 12.90
CA VAL A 50 29.16 -7.25 12.22
C VAL A 50 27.64 -7.20 12.45
N PRO A 51 27.12 -7.12 13.68
CA PRO A 51 25.69 -6.88 13.93
C PRO A 51 25.14 -5.66 13.20
N GLN A 52 25.85 -4.52 13.23
CA GLN A 52 25.38 -3.30 12.56
C GLN A 52 25.32 -3.43 11.03
N LEU A 53 26.25 -4.18 10.43
CA LEU A 53 26.19 -4.51 9.00
C LEU A 53 24.96 -5.36 8.66
N ILE A 54 24.65 -6.37 9.47
CA ILE A 54 23.48 -7.25 9.29
C ILE A 54 22.19 -6.45 9.44
N ILE A 55 22.07 -5.66 10.52
CA ILE A 55 20.86 -4.86 10.78
C ILE A 55 20.70 -3.77 9.71
N GLY A 56 21.80 -3.13 9.32
CA GLY A 56 21.82 -2.16 8.22
C GLY A 56 21.40 -2.77 6.89
N PHE A 57 21.79 -4.02 6.61
CA PHE A 57 21.31 -4.76 5.44
C PHE A 57 19.79 -4.99 5.50
N ILE A 58 19.25 -5.45 6.64
CA ILE A 58 17.79 -5.63 6.82
C ILE A 58 17.04 -4.32 6.58
N ARG A 59 17.51 -3.19 7.14
CA ARG A 59 16.91 -1.87 6.92
C ARG A 59 16.93 -1.45 5.46
N LYS A 60 18.05 -1.67 4.76
CA LYS A 60 18.18 -1.35 3.33
C LYS A 60 17.20 -2.17 2.49
N VAL A 61 17.07 -3.47 2.76
CA VAL A 61 16.12 -4.35 2.05
C VAL A 61 14.69 -3.89 2.29
N ALA A 62 14.29 -3.66 3.55
CA ALA A 62 12.94 -3.19 3.87
C ALA A 62 12.68 -1.80 3.28
N GLY A 63 13.62 -0.87 3.41
CA GLY A 63 13.53 0.49 2.85
C GLY A 63 13.40 0.51 1.33
N ALA A 64 14.05 -0.42 0.61
CA ALA A 64 13.91 -0.55 -0.84
C ALA A 64 12.48 -0.91 -1.26
N LEU A 65 11.74 -1.69 -0.45
CA LEU A 65 10.33 -1.99 -0.69
C LEU A 65 9.46 -0.74 -0.55
N PHE A 66 9.72 0.09 0.47
CA PHE A 66 9.03 1.37 0.64
C PHE A 66 9.33 2.37 -0.49
N ALA A 67 10.59 2.44 -0.94
CA ALA A 67 11.00 3.33 -2.03
C ALA A 67 10.32 2.99 -3.37
N ASN A 68 9.83 1.75 -3.53
CA ASN A 68 9.20 1.27 -4.76
C ASN A 68 7.68 1.05 -4.63
N LEU A 69 7.05 1.56 -3.57
CA LEU A 69 5.60 1.48 -3.36
C LEU A 69 4.77 1.88 -4.59
N PRO A 70 5.05 3.01 -5.28
CA PRO A 70 4.25 3.38 -6.44
C PRO A 70 4.26 2.30 -7.53
N LEU A 71 5.40 1.66 -7.78
CA LEU A 71 5.50 0.58 -8.76
C LEU A 71 4.68 -0.64 -8.33
N PHE A 72 4.76 -1.04 -7.06
CA PHE A 72 4.00 -2.17 -6.55
C PHE A 72 2.49 -1.94 -6.64
N PHE A 73 2.03 -0.72 -6.40
CA PHE A 73 0.62 -0.36 -6.55
C PHE A 73 0.17 -0.34 -8.02
N ALA A 74 1.02 0.06 -8.96
CA ALA A 74 0.73 -0.06 -10.40
C ALA A 74 0.48 -1.52 -10.78
N VAL A 75 1.38 -2.41 -10.35
CA VAL A 75 1.30 -3.86 -10.62
C VAL A 75 0.08 -4.48 -9.94
N ALA A 76 -0.14 -4.21 -8.66
CA ALA A 76 -1.24 -4.77 -7.89
C ALA A 76 -2.61 -4.36 -8.43
N THR A 77 -2.76 -3.08 -8.80
CA THR A 77 -3.96 -2.55 -9.43
C THR A 77 -4.24 -3.28 -10.74
N ALA A 78 -3.22 -3.47 -11.58
CA ALA A 78 -3.38 -4.19 -12.85
C ALA A 78 -3.73 -5.67 -12.65
N ILE A 79 -3.05 -6.39 -11.73
CA ILE A 79 -3.32 -7.80 -11.43
C ILE A 79 -4.74 -8.00 -10.90
N GLY A 80 -5.15 -7.18 -9.93
CA GLY A 80 -6.42 -7.38 -9.25
C GLY A 80 -7.64 -7.00 -10.09
N LEU A 81 -7.49 -6.09 -11.05
CA LEU A 81 -8.58 -5.64 -11.92
C LEU A 81 -8.56 -6.25 -13.34
N ALA A 82 -7.51 -6.99 -13.72
CA ALA A 82 -7.43 -7.65 -15.01
C ALA A 82 -8.40 -8.85 -15.10
N LYS A 83 -9.20 -8.91 -16.18
CA LYS A 83 -10.18 -9.97 -16.42
C LYS A 83 -9.56 -11.32 -16.77
N ALA A 84 -8.43 -11.31 -17.46
CA ALA A 84 -7.68 -12.48 -17.91
C ALA A 84 -6.19 -12.15 -18.00
N GLU A 85 -5.32 -13.10 -18.37
CA GLU A 85 -3.88 -12.87 -18.64
C GLU A 85 -3.17 -11.94 -17.63
N LYS A 86 -3.48 -12.09 -16.34
CA LYS A 86 -2.97 -11.22 -15.25
C LYS A 86 -1.44 -11.00 -15.27
N PRO A 87 -0.59 -11.99 -15.60
CA PRO A 87 0.85 -11.75 -15.74
C PRO A 87 1.19 -10.72 -16.83
N THR A 88 0.44 -10.70 -17.93
CA THR A 88 0.59 -9.71 -19.00
C THR A 88 0.18 -8.33 -18.51
N ALA A 89 -0.94 -8.21 -17.80
CA ALA A 89 -1.38 -6.94 -17.21
C ALA A 89 -0.35 -6.38 -16.22
N ALA A 90 0.21 -7.24 -15.37
CA ALA A 90 1.27 -6.89 -14.43
C ALA A 90 2.52 -6.35 -15.14
N PHE A 91 3.00 -7.10 -16.15
CA PHE A 91 4.17 -6.72 -16.93
C PHE A 91 3.95 -5.40 -17.69
N ALA A 92 2.78 -5.23 -18.30
CA ALA A 92 2.40 -3.98 -18.95
C ALA A 92 2.36 -2.82 -17.96
N ALA A 93 1.93 -3.02 -16.70
CA ALA A 93 1.87 -1.96 -15.70
C ALA A 93 3.25 -1.46 -15.28
N VAL A 94 4.24 -2.36 -15.17
CA VAL A 94 5.65 -1.99 -14.93
C VAL A 94 6.15 -1.10 -16.06
N ILE A 95 5.98 -1.55 -17.31
CA ILE A 95 6.40 -0.78 -18.49
C ILE A 95 5.69 0.57 -18.52
N GLY A 96 4.36 0.56 -18.36
CA GLY A 96 3.49 1.72 -18.37
C GLY A 96 3.91 2.77 -17.33
N TYR A 97 4.22 2.35 -16.11
CA TYR A 97 4.68 3.24 -15.05
C TYR A 97 6.01 3.91 -15.40
N ILE A 98 6.98 3.15 -15.95
CA ILE A 98 8.28 3.71 -16.37
C ILE A 98 8.07 4.75 -17.47
N VAL A 99 7.39 4.39 -18.55
CA VAL A 99 7.26 5.28 -19.72
C VAL A 99 6.33 6.47 -19.46
N MET A 100 5.38 6.37 -18.51
CA MET A 100 4.61 7.50 -18.02
C MET A 100 5.52 8.54 -17.35
N ASN A 101 6.46 8.10 -16.49
CA ASN A 101 7.43 9.01 -15.88
C ASN A 101 8.37 9.62 -16.92
N VAL A 102 8.72 8.90 -17.98
CA VAL A 102 9.48 9.47 -19.12
C VAL A 102 8.69 10.58 -19.81
N GLY A 103 7.38 10.42 -20.02
CA GLY A 103 6.52 11.47 -20.58
C GLY A 103 6.48 12.74 -19.71
N ILE A 104 6.44 12.58 -18.38
CA ILE A 104 6.55 13.69 -17.43
C ILE A 104 7.92 14.36 -17.56
N SER A 105 8.99 13.56 -17.51
CA SER A 105 10.37 14.02 -17.58
C SER A 105 10.66 14.84 -18.85
N ALA A 106 10.16 14.38 -20.01
CA ALA A 106 10.30 15.08 -21.28
C ALA A 106 9.60 16.45 -21.25
N THR A 107 8.42 16.54 -20.62
CA THR A 107 7.67 17.80 -20.47
C THR A 107 8.39 18.77 -19.53
N LEU A 108 8.98 18.27 -18.44
CA LEU A 108 9.80 19.05 -17.51
C LEU A 108 11.05 19.60 -18.20
N ALA A 109 11.78 18.74 -18.92
CA ALA A 109 12.98 19.12 -19.66
C ALA A 109 12.68 20.19 -20.73
N ALA A 110 11.56 20.08 -21.44
CA ALA A 110 11.11 21.08 -22.41
C ALA A 110 10.84 22.46 -21.78
N ARG A 111 10.58 22.51 -20.46
CA ARG A 111 10.41 23.74 -19.68
C ARG A 111 11.69 24.21 -18.97
N GLY A 112 12.82 23.55 -19.23
CA GLY A 112 14.08 23.82 -18.54
C GLY A 112 14.13 23.33 -17.09
N ILE A 113 13.17 22.49 -16.66
CA ILE A 113 13.11 21.93 -15.31
C ILE A 113 13.83 20.59 -15.32
N THR A 114 14.93 20.50 -14.59
CA THR A 114 15.79 19.31 -14.50
C THR A 114 16.23 19.08 -13.05
N ALA A 115 16.77 17.90 -12.75
CA ALA A 115 17.31 17.60 -11.43
C ALA A 115 18.36 18.62 -10.95
N ALA A 116 19.15 19.20 -11.87
CA ALA A 116 20.16 20.20 -11.54
C ALA A 116 19.55 21.56 -11.20
N THR A 117 18.50 21.97 -11.92
CA THR A 117 17.86 23.28 -11.76
C THR A 117 16.90 23.33 -10.57
N THR A 118 16.45 22.18 -10.06
CA THR A 118 15.51 22.08 -8.93
C THR A 118 16.18 21.78 -7.59
N THR A 119 17.52 21.80 -7.51
CA THR A 119 18.21 21.68 -6.22
C THR A 119 17.95 22.93 -5.36
N PRO A 120 17.92 22.82 -4.01
CA PRO A 120 17.72 23.99 -3.16
C PRO A 120 18.77 25.09 -3.41
N ALA A 121 20.02 24.71 -3.69
CA ALA A 121 21.10 25.65 -3.99
C ALA A 121 20.88 26.39 -5.33
N ALA A 122 20.51 25.67 -6.40
CA ALA A 122 20.25 26.28 -7.69
C ALA A 122 19.04 27.24 -7.64
N LEU A 123 18.00 26.87 -6.90
CA LEU A 123 16.82 27.69 -6.70
C LEU A 123 17.13 28.97 -5.89
N GLN A 124 17.98 28.88 -4.87
CA GLN A 124 18.45 30.06 -4.15
C GLN A 124 19.28 31.00 -5.04
N GLN A 125 20.16 30.46 -5.88
CA GLN A 125 20.91 31.24 -6.86
C GLN A 125 20.00 31.92 -7.89
N ALA A 126 18.85 31.31 -8.20
CA ALA A 126 17.80 31.89 -9.02
C ALA A 126 16.96 32.96 -8.29
N GLY A 127 17.28 33.30 -7.04
CA GLY A 127 16.66 34.37 -6.27
C GLY A 127 15.52 33.94 -5.34
N LEU A 128 15.26 32.64 -5.19
CA LEU A 128 14.32 32.16 -4.16
C LEU A 128 14.96 32.25 -2.78
N ASP A 129 14.17 32.61 -1.77
CA ASP A 129 14.63 32.44 -0.39
C ASP A 129 14.80 30.95 -0.05
N GLN A 130 15.53 30.68 1.04
CA GLN A 130 15.82 29.30 1.46
C GLN A 130 14.56 28.46 1.68
N THR A 131 13.48 29.07 2.17
CA THR A 131 12.25 28.36 2.45
C THR A 131 11.53 27.97 1.17
N ALA A 132 11.34 28.92 0.27
CA ALA A 132 10.73 28.69 -1.03
C ALA A 132 11.52 27.67 -1.87
N ALA A 133 12.85 27.76 -1.85
CA ALA A 133 13.73 26.83 -2.56
C ALA A 133 13.59 25.37 -2.05
N MET A 134 13.55 25.17 -0.74
CA MET A 134 13.37 23.82 -0.17
C MET A 134 11.99 23.25 -0.42
N MET A 135 10.94 24.08 -0.36
CA MET A 135 9.57 23.65 -0.68
C MET A 135 9.45 23.22 -2.14
N MET A 136 9.96 24.03 -3.07
CA MET A 136 9.90 23.73 -4.50
C MET A 136 10.74 22.49 -4.87
N SER A 137 11.90 22.30 -4.25
CA SER A 137 12.73 21.11 -4.49
C SER A 137 12.04 19.80 -4.11
N ALA A 138 11.17 19.80 -3.08
CA ALA A 138 10.48 18.60 -2.59
C ALA A 138 9.38 18.08 -3.54
N GLU A 139 8.97 18.89 -4.53
CA GLU A 139 7.98 18.50 -5.54
C GLU A 139 8.52 17.50 -6.57
N TYR A 140 9.84 17.28 -6.59
CA TYR A 140 10.54 16.48 -7.60
C TYR A 140 11.30 15.32 -6.96
N ILE A 141 11.41 14.21 -7.71
CA ILE A 141 12.14 13.01 -7.30
C ILE A 141 12.74 12.30 -8.53
N SER A 142 13.68 11.39 -8.30
CA SER A 142 14.09 10.41 -9.30
C SER A 142 13.47 9.05 -8.99
N MET A 143 12.61 8.57 -9.89
CA MET A 143 11.97 7.26 -9.79
C MET A 143 12.48 6.34 -10.88
N LEU A 144 13.07 5.20 -10.49
CA LEU A 144 13.65 4.21 -11.42
C LEU A 144 14.65 4.84 -12.41
N GLY A 145 15.41 5.84 -11.97
CA GLY A 145 16.38 6.57 -12.79
C GLY A 145 15.80 7.68 -13.66
N VAL A 146 14.50 7.99 -13.54
CA VAL A 146 13.82 9.04 -14.31
C VAL A 146 13.45 10.21 -13.39
N PHE A 147 13.94 11.41 -13.72
CA PHE A 147 13.56 12.65 -13.02
C PHE A 147 12.10 13.02 -13.35
N THR A 148 11.28 13.18 -12.32
CA THR A 148 9.81 13.30 -12.44
C THR A 148 9.23 14.07 -11.24
N TYR A 149 7.94 14.35 -11.28
CA TYR A 149 7.21 14.85 -10.11
C TYR A 149 7.09 13.76 -9.03
N ASN A 150 7.15 14.18 -7.78
CA ASN A 150 6.84 13.31 -6.65
C ASN A 150 5.31 13.10 -6.58
N MET A 151 4.83 12.04 -7.25
CA MET A 151 3.42 11.67 -7.28
C MET A 151 3.03 10.58 -6.26
N SER A 152 4.01 10.06 -5.53
CA SER A 152 3.85 8.94 -4.59
C SER A 152 3.02 7.78 -5.20
N VAL A 153 2.29 7.04 -4.36
CA VAL A 153 1.49 5.87 -4.75
C VAL A 153 0.43 6.22 -5.80
N LEU A 154 -0.09 7.45 -5.82
CA LEU A 154 -1.11 7.90 -6.77
C LEU A 154 -0.62 7.75 -8.22
N GLY A 155 0.63 8.11 -8.51
CA GLY A 155 1.22 7.89 -9.83
C GLY A 155 1.21 6.41 -10.24
N GLY A 156 1.50 5.53 -9.28
CA GLY A 156 1.40 4.09 -9.43
C GLY A 156 -0.01 3.60 -9.77
N VAL A 157 -1.00 4.00 -8.95
CA VAL A 157 -2.41 3.64 -9.14
C VAL A 157 -2.93 4.13 -10.50
N ILE A 158 -2.60 5.36 -10.90
CA ILE A 158 -2.98 5.90 -12.21
C ILE A 158 -2.41 5.02 -13.33
N ALA A 159 -1.11 4.72 -13.30
CA ALA A 159 -0.48 3.85 -14.30
C ALA A 159 -1.14 2.46 -14.36
N GLY A 160 -1.44 1.87 -13.20
CA GLY A 160 -2.12 0.58 -13.10
C GLY A 160 -3.55 0.61 -13.63
N LEU A 161 -4.34 1.65 -13.32
CA LEU A 161 -5.71 1.82 -13.79
C LEU A 161 -5.76 2.03 -15.31
N VAL A 162 -4.91 2.90 -15.87
CA VAL A 162 -4.84 3.08 -17.33
C VAL A 162 -4.40 1.78 -17.99
N THR A 163 -3.39 1.11 -17.45
CA THR A 163 -2.94 -0.19 -17.97
C THR A 163 -4.06 -1.22 -17.98
N VAL A 164 -4.86 -1.32 -16.91
CA VAL A 164 -5.91 -2.34 -16.84
C VAL A 164 -7.07 -2.05 -17.79
N VAL A 165 -7.37 -0.77 -18.02
CA VAL A 165 -8.34 -0.34 -19.05
C VAL A 165 -7.86 -0.78 -20.44
N LEU A 166 -6.59 -0.54 -20.77
CA LEU A 166 -5.99 -0.98 -22.03
C LEU A 166 -5.98 -2.51 -22.13
N HIS A 167 -5.51 -3.18 -21.08
CA HIS A 167 -5.47 -4.64 -21.00
C HIS A 167 -6.85 -5.24 -21.27
N ASN A 168 -7.87 -4.87 -20.50
CA ASN A 168 -9.19 -5.46 -20.58
C ASN A 168 -9.90 -5.20 -21.92
N ARG A 169 -9.46 -4.17 -22.66
CA ARG A 169 -9.94 -3.87 -24.01
C ARG A 169 -9.20 -4.66 -25.09
N PHE A 170 -7.89 -4.86 -24.93
CA PHE A 170 -7.02 -5.26 -26.04
C PHE A 170 -6.36 -6.63 -25.90
N TYR A 171 -6.52 -7.33 -24.78
CA TYR A 171 -5.87 -8.64 -24.54
C TYR A 171 -6.31 -9.75 -25.51
N THR A 172 -7.42 -9.57 -26.24
CA THR A 172 -7.92 -10.48 -27.28
C THR A 172 -7.85 -9.89 -28.69
N GLN A 173 -7.21 -8.72 -28.87
CA GLN A 173 -7.17 -8.01 -30.15
C GLN A 173 -6.47 -8.84 -31.24
N THR A 174 -7.09 -8.99 -32.40
CA THR A 174 -6.45 -9.60 -33.58
C THR A 174 -5.93 -8.53 -34.53
N LEU A 175 -4.76 -8.77 -35.13
CA LEU A 175 -4.11 -7.89 -36.09
C LEU A 175 -3.96 -8.58 -37.45
N PRO A 176 -3.78 -7.82 -38.56
CA PRO A 176 -3.55 -8.37 -39.89
C PRO A 176 -2.35 -9.33 -39.95
N THR A 177 -2.38 -10.29 -40.88
CA THR A 177 -1.41 -11.39 -40.99
C THR A 177 0.05 -10.94 -40.89
N ALA A 178 0.40 -9.84 -41.58
CA ALA A 178 1.76 -9.29 -41.62
C ALA A 178 2.32 -8.89 -40.24
N ILE A 179 1.46 -8.53 -39.28
CA ILE A 179 1.84 -8.11 -37.91
C ILE A 179 1.14 -8.94 -36.84
N SER A 180 0.57 -10.09 -37.22
CA SER A 180 -0.24 -10.96 -36.36
C SER A 180 0.52 -11.46 -35.12
N PHE A 181 1.86 -11.52 -35.18
CA PHE A 181 2.73 -11.83 -34.05
C PHE A 181 2.43 -10.96 -32.81
N PHE A 182 2.06 -9.70 -33.01
CA PHE A 182 1.76 -8.74 -31.94
C PHE A 182 0.32 -8.83 -31.41
N SER A 183 -0.50 -9.77 -31.88
CA SER A 183 -1.91 -9.91 -31.47
C SER A 183 -2.08 -10.41 -30.03
N GLY A 184 -3.29 -10.23 -29.51
CA GLY A 184 -3.76 -10.71 -28.23
C GLY A 184 -2.97 -10.09 -27.08
N ARG A 185 -2.58 -10.91 -26.11
CA ARG A 185 -1.83 -10.47 -24.92
C ARG A 185 -0.55 -9.68 -25.23
N ARG A 186 0.13 -9.96 -26.34
CA ARG A 186 1.35 -9.23 -26.73
C ARG A 186 1.07 -7.79 -27.15
N PHE A 187 -0.16 -7.49 -27.57
CA PHE A 187 -0.58 -6.15 -27.96
C PHE A 187 -0.69 -5.21 -26.75
N VAL A 188 -0.97 -5.76 -25.55
CA VAL A 188 -1.21 -4.96 -24.35
C VAL A 188 0.01 -4.13 -23.94
N PRO A 189 1.23 -4.69 -23.79
CA PRO A 189 2.42 -3.87 -23.55
C PRO A 189 2.66 -2.81 -24.64
N ILE A 190 2.39 -3.13 -25.90
CA ILE A 190 2.64 -2.21 -27.04
C ILE A 190 1.74 -0.99 -26.94
N VAL A 191 0.42 -1.18 -26.80
CA VAL A 191 -0.51 -0.05 -26.64
C VAL A 191 -0.22 0.72 -25.36
N THR A 192 0.23 0.05 -24.30
CA THR A 192 0.64 0.70 -23.05
C THR A 192 1.83 1.64 -23.27
N VAL A 193 2.85 1.24 -24.03
CA VAL A 193 4.01 2.08 -24.37
C VAL A 193 3.61 3.31 -25.18
N VAL A 194 2.56 3.22 -26.00
CA VAL A 194 2.06 4.38 -26.77
C VAL A 194 1.23 5.32 -25.90
N CYS A 195 0.34 4.78 -25.05
CA CYS A 195 -0.61 5.59 -24.30
C CYS A 195 -0.02 6.23 -23.04
N LEU A 196 0.77 5.50 -22.24
CA LEU A 196 1.20 5.97 -20.92
C LEU A 196 2.17 7.17 -20.95
N PRO A 197 3.07 7.34 -21.94
CA PRO A 197 3.84 8.58 -22.06
C PRO A 197 2.95 9.80 -22.29
N LEU A 198 1.89 9.66 -23.09
CA LEU A 198 0.93 10.75 -23.33
C LEU A 198 0.16 11.09 -22.05
N VAL A 199 -0.21 10.08 -21.26
CA VAL A 199 -0.75 10.30 -19.91
C VAL A 199 0.26 11.04 -19.05
N GLY A 200 1.55 10.68 -19.12
CA GLY A 200 2.63 11.40 -18.44
C GLY A 200 2.72 12.88 -18.84
N VAL A 201 2.65 13.19 -20.13
CA VAL A 201 2.62 14.58 -20.63
C VAL A 201 1.42 15.33 -20.05
N LEU A 202 0.22 14.73 -20.07
CA LEU A 202 -0.98 15.33 -19.50
C LEU A 202 -0.84 15.56 -17.98
N LEU A 203 -0.31 14.58 -17.25
CA LEU A 203 -0.06 14.71 -15.82
C LEU A 203 0.93 15.83 -15.53
N ALA A 204 1.96 16.03 -16.35
CA ALA A 204 2.89 17.13 -16.15
C ALA A 204 2.27 18.53 -16.26
N LEU A 205 1.11 18.64 -16.94
CA LEU A 205 0.32 19.87 -17.03
C LEU A 205 -0.64 20.03 -15.84
N ILE A 206 -1.23 18.93 -15.37
CA ILE A 206 -2.25 18.92 -14.33
C ILE A 206 -1.63 18.94 -12.92
N TRP A 207 -0.52 18.22 -12.73
CA TRP A 207 0.11 17.98 -11.44
C TRP A 207 0.51 19.24 -10.68
N PRO A 208 1.03 20.32 -11.30
CA PRO A 208 1.33 21.57 -10.59
C PRO A 208 0.13 22.12 -9.81
N THR A 209 -1.09 21.97 -10.33
CA THR A 209 -2.31 22.40 -9.64
C THR A 209 -2.56 21.55 -8.39
N ILE A 210 -2.40 20.23 -8.50
CA ILE A 210 -2.53 19.30 -7.37
C ILE A 210 -1.45 19.60 -6.32
N GLY A 211 -0.20 19.77 -6.76
CA GLY A 211 0.94 20.14 -5.92
C GLY A 211 0.70 21.44 -5.15
N SER A 212 0.17 22.47 -5.82
CA SER A 212 -0.16 23.75 -5.16
C SER A 212 -1.22 23.59 -4.07
N GLY A 213 -2.21 22.70 -4.26
CA GLY A 213 -3.20 22.36 -3.24
C GLY A 213 -2.56 21.66 -2.03
N ILE A 214 -1.63 20.74 -2.26
CA ILE A 214 -0.88 20.08 -1.18
C ILE A 214 -0.01 21.09 -0.42
N ALA A 215 0.69 21.97 -1.14
CA ALA A 215 1.50 23.03 -0.54
C ALA A 215 0.65 23.99 0.29
N TRP A 216 -0.57 24.33 -0.17
CA TRP A 216 -1.52 25.15 0.58
C TRP A 216 -1.95 24.46 1.88
N ILE A 217 -2.28 23.17 1.85
CA ILE A 217 -2.59 22.38 3.07
C ILE A 217 -1.38 22.39 4.02
N GLY A 218 -0.17 22.18 3.51
CA GLY A 218 1.05 22.22 4.31
C GLY A 218 1.27 23.58 4.99
N GLN A 219 1.07 24.68 4.27
CA GLN A 219 1.16 26.03 4.85
C GLN A 219 0.09 26.30 5.91
N MET A 220 -1.13 25.78 5.72
CA MET A 220 -2.19 25.85 6.74
C MET A 220 -1.78 25.09 8.01
N ILE A 221 -1.23 23.89 7.86
CA ILE A 221 -0.72 23.10 8.99
C ILE A 221 0.36 23.89 9.77
N GLY A 222 1.34 24.45 9.07
CA GLY A 222 2.42 25.21 9.71
C GLY A 222 1.97 26.47 10.45
N LYS A 223 0.89 27.12 10.01
CA LYS A 223 0.39 28.39 10.60
C LYS A 223 -0.67 28.21 11.69
N SER A 224 -1.22 27.01 11.87
CA SER A 224 -2.40 26.77 12.72
C SER A 224 -2.10 26.38 14.17
N GLY A 225 -0.83 26.44 14.59
CA GLY A 225 -0.42 26.03 15.95
C GLY A 225 -0.86 24.60 16.26
N GLN A 226 -1.48 24.36 17.42
CA GLN A 226 -1.97 23.04 17.82
C GLN A 226 -3.06 22.47 16.90
N TYR A 227 -3.86 23.33 16.25
CA TYR A 227 -4.80 22.89 15.20
C TYR A 227 -4.07 22.40 13.94
N GLY A 228 -2.82 22.82 13.71
CA GLY A 228 -1.98 22.28 12.66
C GLY A 228 -1.72 20.78 12.85
N ALA A 229 -1.46 20.35 14.08
CA ALA A 229 -1.31 18.93 14.41
C ALA A 229 -2.62 18.16 14.14
N PHE A 230 -3.78 18.73 14.48
CA PHE A 230 -5.09 18.15 14.13
C PHE A 230 -5.22 17.92 12.63
N LEU A 231 -5.01 18.98 11.85
CA LEU A 231 -5.14 18.95 10.39
C LEU A 231 -4.17 17.94 9.77
N LEU A 232 -2.93 17.90 10.25
CA LEU A 232 -1.96 16.91 9.80
C LEU A 232 -2.45 15.49 10.06
N GLY A 233 -2.84 15.15 11.30
CA GLY A 233 -3.29 13.81 11.64
C GLY A 233 -4.53 13.39 10.85
N THR A 234 -5.49 14.29 10.64
CA THR A 234 -6.69 14.03 9.84
C THR A 234 -6.40 13.88 8.36
N PHE A 235 -5.67 14.81 7.74
CA PHE A 235 -5.36 14.73 6.32
C PHE A 235 -4.37 13.61 5.99
N GLU A 236 -3.42 13.31 6.88
CA GLU A 236 -2.54 12.15 6.72
C GLU A 236 -3.39 10.89 6.55
N ARG A 237 -4.39 10.66 7.42
CA ARG A 237 -5.32 9.55 7.24
C ARG A 237 -6.11 9.71 5.95
N ILE A 238 -6.79 10.83 5.68
CA ILE A 238 -7.60 10.99 4.47
C ILE A 238 -6.82 10.66 3.17
N LEU A 239 -5.51 10.93 3.15
CA LEU A 239 -4.63 10.74 1.99
C LEU A 239 -3.92 9.37 1.92
N ILE A 240 -4.13 8.43 2.85
CA ILE A 240 -3.59 7.07 2.73
C ILE A 240 -4.08 6.30 1.51
N PRO A 241 -5.38 6.29 1.12
CA PRO A 241 -5.83 5.48 0.00
C PRO A 241 -5.22 5.93 -1.34
N THR A 242 -4.74 7.18 -1.42
CA THR A 242 -4.03 7.71 -2.59
C THR A 242 -2.50 7.66 -2.43
N GLY A 243 -2.00 7.35 -1.23
CA GLY A 243 -0.60 7.47 -0.83
C GLY A 243 -0.05 8.90 -0.78
N LEU A 244 -0.87 9.92 -1.07
CA LEU A 244 -0.45 11.33 -1.01
C LEU A 244 -0.06 11.77 0.40
N HIS A 245 -0.42 10.99 1.42
CA HIS A 245 0.01 11.20 2.80
C HIS A 245 1.55 11.19 2.95
N HIS A 246 2.29 10.49 2.09
CA HIS A 246 3.76 10.58 2.09
C HIS A 246 4.24 11.98 1.71
N ILE A 247 3.64 12.59 0.69
CA ILE A 247 3.97 13.96 0.27
C ILE A 247 3.60 14.93 1.39
N LEU A 248 2.38 14.82 1.96
CA LEU A 248 1.97 15.64 3.10
C LEU A 248 2.96 15.51 4.27
N ASN A 249 3.35 14.28 4.61
CA ASN A 249 4.33 14.01 5.65
C ASN A 249 5.71 14.60 5.34
N GLU A 250 6.17 14.54 4.09
CA GLU A 250 7.44 15.13 3.66
C GLU A 250 7.41 16.65 3.80
N THR A 251 6.27 17.30 3.52
CA THR A 251 6.13 18.76 3.71
C THR A 251 6.45 19.16 5.15
N VAL A 252 5.94 18.46 6.16
CA VAL A 252 6.25 18.78 7.56
C VAL A 252 7.61 18.24 8.00
N ARG A 253 8.07 17.10 7.49
CA ARG A 253 9.30 16.44 8.00
C ARG A 253 10.58 17.07 7.49
N PHE A 254 10.59 17.58 6.26
CA PHE A 254 11.81 17.97 5.55
C PHE A 254 11.79 19.38 4.99
N THR A 255 10.68 20.10 5.11
CA THR A 255 10.58 21.50 4.67
C THR A 255 10.36 22.43 5.88
N PRO A 256 10.52 23.75 5.72
CA PRO A 256 10.35 24.71 6.80
C PRO A 256 8.96 24.75 7.44
N ILE A 257 7.95 24.11 6.83
CA ILE A 257 6.62 23.94 7.44
C ILE A 257 6.73 23.25 8.81
N GLY A 258 7.64 22.28 8.96
CA GLY A 258 7.87 21.62 10.26
C GLY A 258 8.85 22.36 11.18
N GLY A 259 9.25 23.57 10.82
CA GLY A 259 10.18 24.40 11.57
C GLY A 259 11.60 24.43 11.01
N MET A 260 12.42 25.31 11.60
CA MET A 260 13.85 25.44 11.36
C MET A 260 14.58 25.62 12.69
N ALA A 261 15.79 25.07 12.79
CA ALA A 261 16.68 25.26 13.93
C ALA A 261 18.12 25.52 13.44
N VAL A 262 18.96 26.13 14.27
CA VAL A 262 20.39 26.29 13.99
C VAL A 262 21.17 25.38 14.92
N VAL A 263 22.00 24.52 14.34
CA VAL A 263 22.91 23.61 15.05
C VAL A 263 24.30 23.82 14.48
N ASP A 264 25.26 24.18 15.32
CA ASP A 264 26.66 24.43 14.94
C ASP A 264 26.83 25.41 13.75
N GLY A 265 26.00 26.45 13.73
CA GLY A 265 25.99 27.47 12.67
C GLY A 265 25.37 27.00 11.34
N GLN A 266 24.85 25.76 11.27
CA GLN A 266 24.13 25.22 10.12
C GLN A 266 22.62 25.24 10.36
N THR A 267 21.85 25.58 9.33
CA THR A 267 20.38 25.55 9.41
C THR A 267 19.87 24.13 9.16
N VAL A 268 19.18 23.58 10.15
CA VAL A 268 18.46 22.31 10.08
C VAL A 268 16.99 22.59 9.81
N VAL A 269 16.42 21.98 8.77
CA VAL A 269 15.07 22.27 8.29
C VAL A 269 14.17 21.05 8.37
N GLY A 270 12.95 21.24 8.89
CA GLY A 270 11.90 20.24 8.95
C GLY A 270 11.87 19.46 10.26
N ALA A 271 10.66 19.06 10.67
CA ALA A 271 10.40 18.53 12.00
C ALA A 271 11.25 17.29 12.34
N LEU A 272 11.40 16.37 11.38
CA LEU A 272 12.15 15.14 11.59
C LEU A 272 13.65 15.40 11.66
N ASN A 273 14.16 16.32 10.85
CA ASN A 273 15.57 16.68 10.86
C ASN A 273 15.94 17.42 12.16
N ILE A 274 15.08 18.32 12.64
CA ILE A 274 15.26 18.98 13.94
C ILE A 274 15.29 17.96 15.08
N PHE A 275 14.35 17.00 15.07
CA PHE A 275 14.34 15.93 16.05
C PHE A 275 15.62 15.09 16.00
N ASN A 276 16.05 14.65 14.82
CA ASN A 276 17.28 13.87 14.66
C ASN A 276 18.54 14.65 15.06
N ALA A 277 18.59 15.95 14.76
CA ALA A 277 19.68 16.83 15.18
C ALA A 277 19.75 16.92 16.72
N SER A 278 18.60 16.98 17.40
CA SER A 278 18.56 17.00 18.87
C SER A 278 19.09 15.72 19.52
N LEU A 279 18.94 14.57 18.84
CA LEU A 279 19.49 13.29 19.31
C LEU A 279 21.00 13.19 19.15
N THR A 280 21.55 13.83 18.10
CA THR A 280 22.98 13.78 17.77
C THR A 280 23.79 14.91 18.41
N HIS A 281 23.12 16.02 18.76
CA HIS A 281 23.71 17.18 19.42
C HIS A 281 22.86 17.55 20.66
N PRO A 282 22.88 16.74 21.73
CA PRO A 282 22.02 16.96 22.89
C PRO A 282 22.21 18.35 23.52
N GLY A 283 21.11 19.07 23.75
CA GLY A 283 21.12 20.40 24.36
C GLY A 283 21.40 21.57 23.39
N SER A 284 21.70 21.29 22.11
CA SER A 284 21.90 22.33 21.09
C SER A 284 20.61 23.01 20.62
N ILE A 285 19.46 22.34 20.79
CA ILE A 285 18.14 22.83 20.36
C ILE A 285 17.27 23.08 21.61
N PRO A 286 16.63 24.25 21.75
CA PRO A 286 15.72 24.52 22.85
C PRO A 286 14.54 23.54 22.88
N ASP A 287 14.15 23.09 24.09
CA ASP A 287 13.05 22.13 24.29
C ASP A 287 11.74 22.61 23.62
N GLU A 288 11.45 23.91 23.63
CA GLU A 288 10.24 24.49 23.02
C GLU A 288 10.24 24.38 21.48
N THR A 289 11.41 24.53 20.85
CA THR A 289 11.60 24.27 19.41
C THR A 289 11.40 22.79 19.10
N LEU A 290 11.92 21.91 19.97
CA LEU A 290 11.78 20.47 19.79
C LEU A 290 10.32 20.00 19.94
N ARG A 291 9.58 20.50 20.93
CA ARG A 291 8.13 20.21 21.08
C ARG A 291 7.32 20.72 19.89
N SER A 292 7.67 21.89 19.36
CA SER A 292 7.04 22.44 18.16
C SER A 292 7.32 21.61 16.91
N ALA A 293 8.49 20.98 16.81
CA ALA A 293 8.81 20.04 15.73
C ALA A 293 8.09 18.69 15.92
N THR A 294 8.17 18.09 17.10
CA THR A 294 7.63 16.73 17.36
C THR A 294 6.12 16.66 17.34
N GLN A 295 5.39 17.78 17.44
CA GLN A 295 3.93 17.78 17.30
C GLN A 295 3.43 17.22 15.95
N PHE A 296 4.28 17.23 14.92
CA PHE A 296 4.00 16.70 13.59
C PHE A 296 4.52 15.26 13.37
N LEU A 297 5.09 14.64 14.40
CA LEU A 297 5.79 13.37 14.33
C LEU A 297 5.03 12.26 15.08
N ALA A 298 5.73 11.22 15.53
CA ALA A 298 5.13 9.99 16.06
C ALA A 298 4.20 10.21 17.27
N GLN A 299 4.39 11.24 18.10
CA GLN A 299 3.62 11.41 19.32
C GLN A 299 2.10 11.39 19.12
N GLY A 300 1.60 12.02 18.05
CA GLY A 300 0.17 12.06 17.72
C GLY A 300 -0.39 10.71 17.26
N LYS A 301 0.48 9.82 16.79
CA LYS A 301 0.13 8.49 16.28
C LYS A 301 0.02 7.46 17.39
N ILE A 302 0.84 7.55 18.43
CA ILE A 302 0.99 6.51 19.46
C ILE A 302 -0.36 6.06 20.08
N PRO A 303 -1.25 6.96 20.54
CA PRO A 303 -2.55 6.54 21.11
C PRO A 303 -3.42 5.76 20.11
N VAL A 304 -3.35 6.10 18.82
CA VAL A 304 -4.12 5.43 17.78
C VAL A 304 -3.50 4.09 17.41
N MET A 305 -2.19 4.05 17.16
CA MET A 305 -1.49 2.89 16.62
C MET A 305 -1.38 1.75 17.66
N MET A 306 -1.21 2.10 18.94
CA MET A 306 -1.07 1.13 20.02
C MET A 306 -2.41 0.74 20.68
N PHE A 307 -3.44 1.60 20.63
CA PHE A 307 -4.68 1.35 21.36
C PHE A 307 -5.91 1.43 20.47
N GLY A 308 -6.07 2.53 19.73
CA GLY A 308 -7.25 2.76 18.87
C GLY A 308 -7.43 1.67 17.80
N LEU A 309 -6.41 1.43 16.99
CA LEU A 309 -6.44 0.46 15.89
C LEU A 309 -6.55 -1.00 16.38
N PRO A 310 -5.79 -1.46 17.39
CA PRO A 310 -6.05 -2.77 18.01
C PRO A 310 -7.49 -2.92 18.56
N ALA A 311 -8.07 -1.85 19.11
CA ALA A 311 -9.46 -1.86 19.55
C ALA A 311 -10.46 -1.90 18.37
N ALA A 312 -10.17 -1.22 17.27
CA ALA A 312 -10.93 -1.33 16.02
C ALA A 312 -10.85 -2.76 15.43
N ALA A 313 -9.67 -3.38 15.44
CA ALA A 313 -9.49 -4.78 15.03
C ALA A 313 -10.36 -5.73 15.86
N LEU A 314 -10.41 -5.51 17.19
CA LEU A 314 -11.29 -6.28 18.08
C LEU A 314 -12.77 -6.06 17.74
N ALA A 315 -13.18 -4.83 17.44
CA ALA A 315 -14.55 -4.53 17.00
C ALA A 315 -14.89 -5.26 15.70
N ILE A 316 -14.01 -5.23 14.69
CA ILE A 316 -14.18 -5.96 13.42
C ILE A 316 -14.34 -7.46 13.69
N TYR A 317 -13.43 -8.06 14.47
CA TYR A 317 -13.51 -9.49 14.83
C TYR A 317 -14.81 -9.86 15.56
N HIS A 318 -15.26 -9.06 16.52
CA HIS A 318 -16.51 -9.31 17.26
C HIS A 318 -17.76 -9.17 16.39
N THR A 319 -17.69 -8.38 15.32
CA THR A 319 -18.80 -8.19 14.38
C THR A 319 -18.74 -9.14 13.17
N ALA A 320 -17.68 -9.92 12.98
CA ALA A 320 -17.60 -10.93 11.93
C ALA A 320 -18.57 -12.10 12.18
N ARG A 321 -19.07 -12.70 11.10
CA ARG A 321 -19.94 -13.88 11.16
C ARG A 321 -19.19 -15.09 11.73
N PRO A 322 -19.86 -15.97 12.51
CA PRO A 322 -19.22 -17.12 13.17
C PRO A 322 -18.32 -17.97 12.26
N GLU A 323 -18.79 -18.26 11.05
CA GLU A 323 -18.14 -19.07 10.03
C GLU A 323 -16.84 -18.46 9.46
N HIS A 324 -16.68 -17.14 9.56
CA HIS A 324 -15.49 -16.43 9.07
C HIS A 324 -14.53 -15.99 10.18
N LYS A 325 -14.90 -16.18 11.46
CA LYS A 325 -14.12 -15.68 12.61
C LYS A 325 -12.68 -16.15 12.63
N GLN A 326 -12.39 -17.38 12.22
CA GLN A 326 -11.02 -17.89 12.21
C GLN A 326 -10.14 -17.13 11.20
N ARG A 327 -10.62 -16.93 9.97
CA ARG A 327 -9.95 -16.14 8.93
C ARG A 327 -9.77 -14.69 9.35
N VAL A 328 -10.83 -14.08 9.89
CA VAL A 328 -10.82 -12.67 10.33
C VAL A 328 -9.84 -12.49 11.48
N ARG A 329 -9.82 -13.40 12.46
CA ARG A 329 -8.90 -13.35 13.60
C ARG A 329 -7.45 -13.26 13.12
N ALA A 330 -7.04 -14.13 12.20
CA ALA A 330 -5.67 -14.12 11.68
C ALA A 330 -5.33 -12.78 11.00
N LEU A 331 -6.24 -12.28 10.15
CA LEU A 331 -6.07 -11.02 9.42
C LEU A 331 -5.94 -9.81 10.36
N VAL A 332 -6.94 -9.60 11.23
CA VAL A 332 -6.97 -8.39 12.07
C VAL A 332 -5.93 -8.43 13.19
N MET A 333 -5.54 -9.62 13.66
CA MET A 333 -4.48 -9.78 14.65
C MET A 333 -3.11 -9.45 14.06
N ALA A 334 -2.81 -9.89 12.84
CA ALA A 334 -1.58 -9.52 12.15
C ALA A 334 -1.51 -8.00 11.91
N GLY A 335 -2.61 -7.38 11.46
CA GLY A 335 -2.69 -5.93 11.29
C GLY A 335 -2.56 -5.16 12.61
N ALA A 336 -3.25 -5.59 13.66
CA ALA A 336 -3.19 -4.96 14.98
C ALA A 336 -1.79 -5.07 15.61
N LEU A 337 -1.13 -6.23 15.50
CA LEU A 337 0.23 -6.42 16.00
C LEU A 337 1.24 -5.56 15.21
N THR A 338 1.10 -5.48 13.90
CA THR A 338 1.94 -4.62 13.05
C THR A 338 1.79 -3.15 13.46
N SER A 339 0.54 -2.68 13.60
CA SER A 339 0.23 -1.32 14.07
C SER A 339 0.79 -1.06 15.46
N PHE A 340 0.56 -1.96 16.40
CA PHE A 340 1.05 -1.82 17.78
C PHE A 340 2.57 -1.77 17.85
N THR A 341 3.25 -2.72 17.19
CA THR A 341 4.69 -2.87 17.30
C THR A 341 5.43 -1.76 16.56
N THR A 342 5.02 -1.51 15.31
CA THR A 342 5.78 -0.66 14.39
C THR A 342 5.13 0.69 14.11
N GLY A 343 3.82 0.86 14.34
CA GLY A 343 3.09 2.05 13.91
C GLY A 343 2.65 2.03 12.44
N ILE A 344 2.88 0.94 11.71
CA ILE A 344 2.40 0.75 10.33
C ILE A 344 0.95 0.23 10.39
N THR A 345 0.04 0.98 9.78
CA THR A 345 -1.40 0.86 9.99
C THR A 345 -2.15 0.34 8.77
N GLU A 346 -1.56 0.48 7.59
CA GLU A 346 -2.08 0.10 6.29
C GLU A 346 -2.66 -1.33 6.27
N PRO A 347 -2.01 -2.35 6.86
CA PRO A 347 -2.54 -3.72 6.83
C PRO A 347 -3.90 -3.87 7.50
N LEU A 348 -4.21 -2.99 8.46
CA LEU A 348 -5.50 -2.98 9.16
C LEU A 348 -6.47 -1.92 8.62
N GLU A 349 -6.00 -0.71 8.32
CA GLU A 349 -6.83 0.36 7.76
C GLU A 349 -7.46 -0.03 6.43
N PHE A 350 -6.71 -0.77 5.61
CA PHE A 350 -7.19 -1.24 4.32
C PHE A 350 -8.29 -2.30 4.41
N CYS A 351 -8.52 -2.89 5.59
CA CYS A 351 -9.67 -3.76 5.84
C CYS A 351 -11.00 -2.99 5.87
N PHE A 352 -11.01 -1.67 6.06
CA PHE A 352 -12.26 -0.90 6.18
C PHE A 352 -12.32 0.38 5.31
N ILE A 353 -11.19 0.90 4.83
CA ILE A 353 -11.13 2.13 4.02
C ILE A 353 -11.99 2.09 2.75
N PHE A 354 -11.98 0.95 2.04
CA PHE A 354 -12.71 0.75 0.79
C PHE A 354 -14.12 0.19 1.02
N VAL A 355 -14.40 -0.22 2.26
CA VAL A 355 -15.68 -0.82 2.66
C VAL A 355 -16.63 0.25 3.19
N SER A 356 -16.13 1.18 4.02
CA SER A 356 -16.94 2.25 4.60
C SER A 356 -16.17 3.57 4.72
N PRO A 357 -16.50 4.57 3.89
CA PRO A 357 -15.98 5.92 4.04
C PRO A 357 -16.30 6.53 5.41
N VAL A 358 -17.41 6.14 6.04
CA VAL A 358 -17.79 6.67 7.36
C VAL A 358 -16.86 6.15 8.45
N LEU A 359 -16.54 4.86 8.48
CA LEU A 359 -15.53 4.32 9.40
C LEU A 359 -14.18 4.99 9.17
N TYR A 360 -13.83 5.24 7.92
CA TYR A 360 -12.57 5.85 7.58
C TYR A 360 -12.46 7.32 8.00
N LEU A 361 -13.50 8.11 7.77
CA LEU A 361 -13.55 9.51 8.19
C LEU A 361 -13.58 9.64 9.72
N LEU A 362 -14.29 8.74 10.42
CA LEU A 362 -14.25 8.65 11.87
C LEU A 362 -12.82 8.39 12.38
N HIS A 363 -12.15 7.40 11.79
CA HIS A 363 -10.75 7.09 12.10
C HIS A 363 -9.81 8.28 11.84
N ALA A 364 -9.98 8.97 10.70
CA ALA A 364 -9.20 10.15 10.35
C ALA A 364 -9.42 11.31 11.34
N PHE A 365 -10.67 11.56 11.74
CA PHE A 365 -11.00 12.57 12.74
C PHE A 365 -10.39 12.26 14.11
N LEU A 366 -10.56 11.02 14.60
CA LEU A 366 -9.99 10.59 15.87
C LEU A 366 -8.46 10.64 15.85
N THR A 367 -7.84 10.36 14.70
CA THR A 367 -6.38 10.51 14.55
C THR A 367 -5.94 11.97 14.63
N GLY A 368 -6.61 12.89 13.94
CA GLY A 368 -6.33 14.32 14.11
C GLY A 368 -6.50 14.79 15.54
N LEU A 369 -7.57 14.36 16.22
CA LEU A 369 -7.78 14.67 17.63
C LEU A 369 -6.64 14.17 18.51
N SER A 370 -6.09 12.99 18.22
CA SER A 370 -4.93 12.45 18.93
C SER A 370 -3.71 13.35 18.77
N PHE A 371 -3.40 13.77 17.53
CA PHE A 371 -2.31 14.71 17.26
C PHE A 371 -2.48 16.04 18.01
N MET A 372 -3.69 16.61 18.00
CA MET A 372 -3.98 17.86 18.69
C MET A 372 -3.78 17.75 20.20
N LEU A 373 -4.35 16.71 20.82
CA LEU A 373 -4.25 16.49 22.26
C LEU A 373 -2.81 16.22 22.68
N MET A 374 -2.06 15.45 21.90
CA MET A 374 -0.63 15.22 22.16
C MET A 374 0.21 16.49 22.00
N SER A 375 -0.14 17.38 21.07
CA SER A 375 0.47 18.71 20.96
C SER A 375 0.15 19.59 22.18
N MET A 376 -1.11 19.59 22.65
CA MET A 376 -1.57 20.32 23.84
C MET A 376 -0.91 19.85 25.14
N LEU A 377 -0.61 18.56 25.24
CA LEU A 377 0.12 17.98 26.37
C LEU A 377 1.64 18.20 26.27
N HIS A 378 2.08 18.93 25.25
CA HIS A 378 3.46 19.33 25.04
C HIS A 378 4.42 18.14 25.04
N LEU A 379 4.11 17.04 24.34
CA LEU A 379 5.02 15.90 24.25
C LEU A 379 6.24 16.22 23.39
N MET A 380 7.30 15.43 23.58
CA MET A 380 8.55 15.55 22.83
C MET A 380 8.99 14.18 22.30
N ILE A 381 8.10 13.50 21.58
CA ILE A 381 8.38 12.18 20.98
C ILE A 381 8.37 12.32 19.45
N GLY A 382 9.55 12.19 18.85
CA GLY A 382 9.74 12.27 17.40
C GLY A 382 9.68 10.91 16.69
N ASN A 383 10.37 10.82 15.54
CA ASN A 383 10.29 9.73 14.57
C ASN A 383 8.97 9.67 13.77
N VAL A 384 8.76 8.62 12.98
CA VAL A 384 7.81 8.61 11.85
C VAL A 384 6.54 7.80 12.09
N GLN A 385 6.61 6.72 12.89
CA GLN A 385 5.59 5.67 12.80
C GLN A 385 4.57 5.70 13.95
N GLY A 386 5.01 5.80 15.20
CA GLY A 386 4.15 5.83 16.38
C GLY A 386 3.79 4.47 16.97
N GLY A 387 4.57 3.42 16.71
CA GLY A 387 4.42 2.12 17.40
C GLY A 387 5.04 2.13 18.80
N ILE A 388 4.96 0.99 19.50
CA ILE A 388 5.61 0.79 20.80
C ILE A 388 7.13 1.02 20.73
N ILE A 389 7.75 0.72 19.58
CA ILE A 389 9.17 0.98 19.37
C ILE A 389 9.43 2.50 19.49
N ASP A 390 8.62 3.34 18.87
CA ASP A 390 8.78 4.79 18.96
C ASP A 390 8.51 5.31 20.37
N LEU A 391 7.50 4.77 21.04
CA LEU A 391 7.21 5.12 22.43
C LEU A 391 8.37 4.77 23.37
N VAL A 392 8.91 3.56 23.28
CA VAL A 392 10.00 3.12 24.15
C VAL A 392 11.26 3.91 23.83
N VAL A 393 11.65 3.94 22.56
CA VAL A 393 12.94 4.48 22.12
C VAL A 393 13.00 6.00 22.23
N PHE A 394 11.99 6.70 21.71
CA PHE A 394 11.98 8.16 21.62
C PHE A 394 11.14 8.81 22.71
N GLY A 395 10.35 8.05 23.45
CA GLY A 395 9.59 8.51 24.62
C GLY A 395 10.24 8.13 25.94
N MET A 396 10.13 6.85 26.33
CA MET A 396 10.54 6.36 27.66
C MET A 396 12.04 6.55 27.90
N LEU A 397 12.87 6.16 26.94
CA LEU A 397 14.33 6.27 27.04
C LEU A 397 14.82 7.71 26.88
N GLY A 398 14.01 8.60 26.30
CA GLY A 398 14.24 10.04 26.32
C GLY A 398 14.03 10.71 27.69
N GLY A 399 13.59 9.94 28.70
CA GLY A 399 13.43 10.40 30.07
C GLY A 399 12.18 11.24 30.29
N ALA A 400 12.09 11.88 31.47
CA ALA A 400 10.89 12.59 31.88
C ALA A 400 10.53 13.79 30.97
N LYS A 401 11.51 14.39 30.29
CA LYS A 401 11.29 15.56 29.42
C LYS A 401 10.35 15.28 28.24
N THR A 402 10.19 14.03 27.83
CA THR A 402 9.35 13.63 26.70
C THR A 402 7.85 13.60 27.02
N HIS A 403 7.50 13.56 28.31
CA HIS A 403 6.13 13.38 28.81
C HIS A 403 5.42 12.13 28.25
N TRP A 404 6.17 11.05 28.03
CA TRP A 404 5.68 9.84 27.36
C TRP A 404 4.47 9.17 28.03
N TRP A 405 4.27 9.34 29.34
CA TRP A 405 3.13 8.77 30.08
C TRP A 405 1.78 9.25 29.54
N TRP A 406 1.70 10.45 28.97
CA TRP A 406 0.48 10.95 28.36
C TRP A 406 0.03 10.15 27.14
N THR A 407 0.96 9.52 26.42
CA THR A 407 0.59 8.63 25.30
C THR A 407 -0.16 7.39 25.79
N LEU A 408 0.26 6.82 26.93
CA LEU A 408 -0.41 5.67 27.56
C LEU A 408 -1.76 6.07 28.16
N ALA A 409 -1.80 7.21 28.89
CA ALA A 409 -3.03 7.70 29.48
C ALA A 409 -4.10 7.98 28.42
N LEU A 410 -3.74 8.68 27.34
CA LEU A 410 -4.67 8.91 26.24
C LEU A 410 -4.99 7.62 25.47
N GLY A 411 -4.02 6.72 25.31
CA GLY A 411 -4.20 5.41 24.70
C GLY A 411 -5.28 4.56 25.39
N VAL A 412 -5.26 4.51 26.72
CA VAL A 412 -6.28 3.80 27.52
C VAL A 412 -7.68 4.39 27.31
N ILE A 413 -7.79 5.71 27.08
CA ILE A 413 -9.06 6.37 26.73
C ILE A 413 -9.46 6.06 25.28
N TYR A 414 -8.49 6.01 24.37
CA TYR A 414 -8.71 5.77 22.94
C TYR A 414 -9.20 4.35 22.65
N ALA A 415 -8.74 3.34 23.40
CA ALA A 415 -9.19 1.95 23.22
C ALA A 415 -10.72 1.79 23.27
N PRO A 416 -11.44 2.19 24.35
CA PRO A 416 -12.89 2.08 24.39
C PRO A 416 -13.57 3.00 23.36
N VAL A 417 -13.06 4.22 23.15
CA VAL A 417 -13.62 5.15 22.13
C VAL A 417 -13.63 4.52 20.75
N TYR A 418 -12.49 3.97 20.31
CA TYR A 418 -12.38 3.27 19.03
C TYR A 418 -13.26 2.02 18.99
N TYR A 419 -13.19 1.15 20.00
CA TYR A 419 -13.96 -0.09 20.02
C TYR A 419 -15.47 0.17 19.86
N TYR A 420 -16.03 1.04 20.70
CA TYR A 420 -17.46 1.31 20.67
C TYR A 420 -17.88 2.09 19.43
N ALA A 421 -17.09 3.07 18.99
CA ALA A 421 -17.43 3.85 17.80
C ALA A 421 -17.39 2.99 16.52
N PHE A 422 -16.36 2.16 16.33
CA PHE A 422 -16.30 1.22 15.21
C PHE A 422 -17.44 0.21 15.27
N ARG A 423 -17.67 -0.43 16.43
CA ARG A 423 -18.76 -1.41 16.58
C ARG A 423 -20.12 -0.79 16.30
N LEU A 424 -20.35 0.45 16.74
CA LEU A 424 -21.61 1.16 16.52
C LEU A 424 -21.83 1.41 15.02
N VAL A 425 -20.83 1.93 14.31
CA VAL A 425 -20.92 2.21 12.88
C VAL A 425 -21.09 0.90 12.09
N ILE A 426 -20.29 -0.13 12.38
CA ILE A 426 -20.37 -1.44 11.70
C ILE A 426 -21.78 -2.04 11.82
N THR A 427 -22.35 -2.04 13.04
CA THR A 427 -23.63 -2.67 13.30
C THR A 427 -24.83 -1.84 12.84
N ARG A 428 -24.81 -0.51 13.05
CA ARG A 428 -25.92 0.37 12.61
C ARG A 428 -26.00 0.56 11.11
N MET A 429 -24.86 0.63 10.43
CA MET A 429 -24.83 0.83 8.97
C MET A 429 -24.69 -0.47 8.19
N ASN A 430 -24.67 -1.61 8.88
CA ASN A 430 -24.42 -2.93 8.32
C ASN A 430 -23.20 -2.96 7.38
N VAL A 431 -22.07 -2.43 7.85
CA VAL A 431 -20.84 -2.37 7.06
C VAL A 431 -20.29 -3.78 6.81
N GLU A 432 -19.90 -4.06 5.57
CA GLU A 432 -19.32 -5.34 5.14
C GLU A 432 -17.82 -5.45 5.46
N THR A 433 -17.42 -5.21 6.71
CA THR A 433 -16.03 -5.43 7.13
C THR A 433 -15.64 -6.90 6.94
N PRO A 434 -14.33 -7.27 6.91
CA PRO A 434 -13.92 -8.65 6.67
C PRO A 434 -14.66 -9.66 7.56
N GLY A 435 -15.20 -10.71 6.95
CA GLY A 435 -16.07 -11.70 7.57
C GLY A 435 -17.54 -11.29 7.71
N ARG A 436 -17.97 -10.18 7.09
CA ARG A 436 -19.37 -9.76 6.96
C ARG A 436 -19.84 -9.64 5.51
N GLU A 437 -18.99 -10.00 4.54
CA GLU A 437 -19.28 -9.89 3.10
C GLU A 437 -20.55 -10.67 2.73
N SER A 438 -21.41 -10.12 1.86
CA SER A 438 -22.51 -10.87 1.26
C SER A 438 -21.96 -12.07 0.47
N GLU A 439 -22.59 -13.24 0.62
CA GLU A 439 -22.28 -14.42 -0.17
C GLU A 439 -22.69 -14.18 -1.64
N GLU A 440 -21.84 -13.54 -2.43
CA GLU A 440 -21.88 -13.72 -3.88
C GLU A 440 -21.14 -15.02 -4.20
N GLU A 441 -21.94 -16.04 -4.55
CA GLU A 441 -21.63 -17.39 -5.05
C GLU A 441 -20.13 -17.69 -5.24
N GLN A 442 -19.46 -18.08 -4.17
CA GLN A 442 -18.35 -19.01 -4.33
C GLN A 442 -18.97 -20.40 -4.46
N PRO A 443 -18.79 -21.10 -5.59
CA PRO A 443 -19.24 -22.48 -5.67
C PRO A 443 -18.53 -23.27 -4.57
N GLN A 444 -19.34 -23.94 -3.77
CA GLN A 444 -18.93 -24.79 -2.65
C GLN A 444 -17.80 -25.70 -3.13
N GLN A 445 -16.62 -25.58 -2.53
CA GLN A 445 -15.48 -26.45 -2.87
C GLN A 445 -15.83 -27.88 -2.49
N VAL A 446 -15.83 -28.76 -3.48
CA VAL A 446 -16.02 -30.21 -3.31
C VAL A 446 -14.85 -30.77 -2.49
N ALA A 447 -15.13 -31.72 -1.60
CA ALA A 447 -14.10 -32.42 -0.82
C ALA A 447 -13.05 -33.06 -1.73
N ALA A 448 -11.79 -33.12 -1.27
CA ALA A 448 -10.64 -33.58 -2.05
C ALA A 448 -10.83 -34.99 -2.65
N ASP A 449 -11.58 -35.86 -1.95
CA ASP A 449 -11.79 -37.26 -2.32
C ASP A 449 -12.80 -37.45 -3.48
N GLU A 450 -13.65 -36.46 -3.76
CA GLU A 450 -14.66 -36.51 -4.84
C GLU A 450 -14.26 -35.65 -6.06
N ARG A 451 -13.21 -34.84 -5.92
CA ARG A 451 -12.78 -33.84 -6.91
C ARG A 451 -12.59 -34.45 -8.31
N THR A 452 -11.91 -35.59 -8.41
CA THR A 452 -11.61 -36.24 -9.70
C THR A 452 -12.87 -36.65 -10.45
N GLN A 453 -13.87 -37.18 -9.75
CA GLN A 453 -15.14 -37.60 -10.37
C GLN A 453 -15.95 -36.39 -10.86
N VAL A 454 -15.93 -35.29 -10.11
CA VAL A 454 -16.59 -34.04 -10.51
C VAL A 454 -15.88 -33.38 -11.70
N ILE A 455 -14.55 -33.51 -11.81
CA ILE A 455 -13.83 -33.07 -13.01
C ILE A 455 -14.27 -33.86 -14.24
N ILE A 456 -14.34 -35.19 -14.13
CA ILE A 456 -14.75 -36.06 -15.24
C ILE A 456 -16.20 -35.76 -15.65
N SER A 457 -17.12 -35.60 -14.68
CA SER A 457 -18.52 -35.25 -14.99
C SER A 457 -18.64 -33.85 -15.61
N GLY A 458 -17.87 -32.87 -15.12
CA GLY A 458 -17.79 -31.52 -15.68
C GLY A 458 -17.23 -31.48 -17.10
N LEU A 459 -16.42 -32.45 -17.52
CA LEU A 459 -15.93 -32.61 -18.89
C LEU A 459 -16.92 -33.33 -19.82
N GLY A 460 -18.12 -33.67 -19.35
CA GLY A 460 -19.14 -34.42 -20.11
C GLY A 460 -19.08 -35.94 -19.88
N GLY A 461 -18.36 -36.39 -18.86
CA GLY A 461 -18.19 -37.81 -18.53
C GLY A 461 -17.05 -38.50 -19.28
N GLN A 462 -16.69 -39.70 -18.83
CA GLN A 462 -15.57 -40.48 -19.38
C GLN A 462 -15.68 -40.73 -20.89
N ALA A 463 -16.89 -40.94 -21.40
CA ALA A 463 -17.11 -41.19 -22.83
C ALA A 463 -16.80 -39.98 -23.72
N ASN A 464 -16.84 -38.76 -23.17
CA ASN A 464 -16.58 -37.51 -23.89
C ASN A 464 -15.10 -37.13 -23.92
N ILE A 465 -14.25 -37.72 -23.06
CA ILE A 465 -12.83 -37.39 -22.94
C ILE A 465 -12.03 -38.29 -23.88
N GLU A 466 -11.23 -37.69 -24.77
CA GLU A 466 -10.34 -38.41 -25.69
C GLU A 466 -8.90 -38.47 -25.19
N ASP A 467 -8.40 -37.34 -24.67
CA ASP A 467 -7.03 -37.23 -24.18
C ASP A 467 -6.95 -36.24 -23.02
N VAL A 468 -6.01 -36.49 -22.10
CA VAL A 468 -5.75 -35.66 -20.93
C VAL A 468 -4.25 -35.42 -20.84
N ASP A 469 -3.85 -34.16 -20.80
CA ASP A 469 -2.48 -33.74 -20.57
C ASP A 469 -2.46 -32.54 -19.61
N CYS A 470 -1.28 -32.09 -19.20
CA CYS A 470 -1.16 -30.85 -18.45
C CYS A 470 0.07 -30.05 -18.84
N CYS A 471 -0.02 -28.73 -18.63
CA CYS A 471 1.15 -27.88 -18.52
C CYS A 471 1.23 -27.32 -17.09
N PHE A 472 2.24 -26.49 -16.79
CA PHE A 472 2.52 -25.97 -15.44
C PHE A 472 1.32 -25.45 -14.61
N THR A 473 0.24 -24.97 -15.23
CA THR A 473 -0.93 -24.44 -14.53
C THR A 473 -2.30 -24.90 -15.05
N ARG A 474 -2.34 -25.69 -16.13
CA ARG A 474 -3.59 -25.99 -16.84
C ARG A 474 -3.68 -27.47 -17.18
N LEU A 475 -4.84 -28.05 -16.90
CA LEU A 475 -5.26 -29.35 -17.39
C LEU A 475 -5.73 -29.13 -18.83
N ARG A 476 -5.17 -29.86 -19.78
CA ARG A 476 -5.52 -29.81 -21.20
C ARG A 476 -6.28 -31.07 -21.51
N VAL A 477 -7.50 -30.92 -22.00
CA VAL A 477 -8.37 -32.05 -22.28
C VAL A 477 -8.90 -31.92 -23.69
N ARG A 478 -8.74 -32.99 -24.47
CA ARG A 478 -9.44 -33.13 -25.74
C ARG A 478 -10.75 -33.86 -25.51
N VAL A 479 -11.85 -33.31 -26.02
CA VAL A 479 -13.21 -33.80 -25.86
C VAL A 479 -13.90 -34.04 -27.20
N LYS A 480 -14.79 -35.03 -27.26
CA LYS A 480 -15.58 -35.34 -28.46
C LYS A 480 -16.60 -34.26 -28.77
N ALA A 481 -17.28 -33.76 -27.74
CA ALA A 481 -18.37 -32.80 -27.86
C ALA A 481 -18.26 -31.69 -26.79
N MET A 482 -17.91 -30.48 -27.24
CA MET A 482 -17.71 -29.31 -26.36
C MET A 482 -19.01 -28.83 -25.69
N ASN A 483 -20.17 -29.13 -26.27
CA ASN A 483 -21.47 -28.80 -25.66
C ASN A 483 -21.80 -29.62 -24.41
N GLN A 484 -21.11 -30.74 -24.17
CA GLN A 484 -21.27 -31.56 -22.95
C GLN A 484 -20.38 -31.08 -21.78
N VAL A 485 -19.47 -30.15 -22.02
CA VAL A 485 -18.63 -29.56 -20.97
C VAL A 485 -19.43 -28.55 -20.16
N VAL A 486 -19.45 -28.70 -18.84
CA VAL A 486 -20.23 -27.88 -17.90
C VAL A 486 -19.30 -27.03 -17.04
N ASP A 487 -19.18 -25.76 -17.41
CA ASP A 487 -18.22 -24.83 -16.80
C ASP A 487 -18.44 -24.62 -15.29
N GLN A 488 -19.69 -24.54 -14.85
CA GLN A 488 -20.03 -24.38 -13.42
C GLN A 488 -19.54 -25.57 -12.58
N THR A 489 -19.71 -26.79 -13.08
CA THR A 489 -19.24 -28.02 -12.42
C THR A 489 -17.72 -28.05 -12.34
N LEU A 490 -17.02 -27.62 -13.39
CA LEU A 490 -15.56 -27.55 -13.36
C LEU A 490 -15.04 -26.47 -12.41
N MET A 491 -15.74 -25.33 -12.30
CA MET A 491 -15.37 -24.27 -11.35
C MET A 491 -15.52 -24.71 -9.88
N SER A 492 -16.48 -25.59 -9.54
CA SER A 492 -16.65 -26.10 -8.16
C SER A 492 -15.52 -27.01 -7.69
N THR A 493 -14.70 -27.53 -8.61
CA THR A 493 -13.52 -28.36 -8.31
C THR A 493 -12.29 -27.53 -7.92
N GLY A 494 -12.45 -26.22 -7.64
CA GLY A 494 -11.36 -25.31 -7.33
C GLY A 494 -10.55 -24.88 -8.55
N ALA A 495 -11.16 -24.89 -9.74
CA ALA A 495 -10.57 -24.29 -10.93
C ALA A 495 -10.62 -22.76 -10.84
N ASN A 496 -9.57 -22.11 -11.33
CA ASN A 496 -9.46 -20.64 -11.41
C ASN A 496 -10.00 -20.08 -12.74
N GLY A 497 -10.43 -20.95 -13.65
CA GLY A 497 -10.98 -20.58 -14.95
C GLY A 497 -10.96 -21.74 -15.95
N ILE A 498 -11.73 -21.58 -17.03
CA ILE A 498 -11.89 -22.57 -18.11
C ILE A 498 -11.74 -21.84 -19.43
N ASN A 499 -11.04 -22.46 -20.38
CA ASN A 499 -10.82 -21.90 -21.71
C ASN A 499 -11.12 -22.94 -22.78
N ARG A 500 -12.13 -22.69 -23.61
CA ARG A 500 -12.48 -23.51 -24.78
C ARG A 500 -11.63 -23.04 -25.96
N VAL A 501 -10.59 -23.80 -26.28
CA VAL A 501 -9.57 -23.44 -27.29
C VAL A 501 -10.05 -23.73 -28.71
N SER A 502 -10.83 -24.80 -28.88
CA SER A 502 -11.45 -25.21 -30.13
C SER A 502 -12.77 -25.94 -29.85
N ASP A 503 -13.42 -26.48 -30.89
CA ASP A 503 -14.59 -27.35 -30.74
C ASP A 503 -14.28 -28.69 -30.04
N HIS A 504 -12.99 -29.02 -29.86
CA HIS A 504 -12.54 -30.27 -29.25
C HIS A 504 -11.53 -30.08 -28.12
N ASP A 505 -10.97 -28.89 -27.90
CA ASP A 505 -9.91 -28.69 -26.90
C ASP A 505 -10.35 -27.73 -25.80
N VAL A 506 -10.33 -28.19 -24.55
CA VAL A 506 -10.63 -27.38 -23.36
C VAL A 506 -9.46 -27.36 -22.39
N GLN A 507 -9.22 -26.22 -21.76
CA GLN A 507 -8.21 -26.05 -20.73
C GLN A 507 -8.85 -25.62 -19.41
N VAL A 508 -8.57 -26.35 -18.33
CA VAL A 508 -9.04 -26.03 -16.98
C VAL A 508 -7.87 -25.59 -16.11
N ILE A 509 -7.96 -24.41 -15.50
CA ILE A 509 -6.82 -23.74 -14.85
C ILE A 509 -6.79 -24.08 -13.36
N TYR A 510 -5.88 -24.94 -12.92
CA TYR A 510 -5.76 -25.34 -11.51
C TYR A 510 -4.55 -24.76 -10.77
N GLY A 511 -3.60 -24.16 -11.50
CA GLY A 511 -2.34 -23.69 -10.91
C GLY A 511 -1.31 -24.82 -10.71
N PRO A 512 -0.31 -24.66 -9.84
CA PRO A 512 0.83 -25.59 -9.71
C PRO A 512 0.47 -27.03 -9.33
N GLN A 513 -0.73 -27.24 -8.77
CA GLN A 513 -1.26 -28.56 -8.39
C GLN A 513 -1.75 -29.41 -9.58
N VAL A 514 -1.72 -28.88 -10.81
CA VAL A 514 -2.40 -29.49 -11.96
C VAL A 514 -1.80 -30.81 -12.43
N GLU A 515 -0.50 -31.02 -12.20
CA GLU A 515 0.18 -32.27 -12.54
C GLU A 515 -0.37 -33.44 -11.70
N LYS A 516 -0.59 -33.20 -10.39
CA LYS A 516 -1.25 -34.16 -9.51
C LYS A 516 -2.68 -34.45 -9.97
N ILE A 517 -3.45 -33.41 -10.30
CA ILE A 517 -4.84 -33.54 -10.78
C ILE A 517 -4.89 -34.34 -12.10
N ALA A 518 -3.98 -34.06 -13.04
CA ALA A 518 -3.92 -34.76 -14.31
C ALA A 518 -3.62 -36.25 -14.12
N SER A 519 -2.70 -36.59 -13.21
CA SER A 519 -2.39 -37.97 -12.84
C SER A 519 -3.60 -38.70 -12.23
N GLU A 520 -4.31 -38.05 -11.31
CA GLU A 520 -5.54 -38.59 -10.69
C GLU A 520 -6.65 -38.84 -11.71
N VAL A 521 -6.85 -37.90 -12.65
CA VAL A 521 -7.82 -38.04 -13.74
C VAL A 521 -7.43 -39.19 -14.69
N LYS A 522 -6.15 -39.30 -15.08
CA LYS A 522 -5.68 -40.41 -15.94
C LYS A 522 -5.87 -41.77 -15.29
N MET A 523 -5.56 -41.90 -14.00
CA MET A 523 -5.80 -43.13 -13.24
C MET A 523 -7.30 -43.48 -13.21
N ALA A 524 -8.16 -42.51 -12.94
CA ALA A 524 -9.61 -42.72 -12.92
C ALA A 524 -10.19 -43.12 -14.29
N LEU A 525 -9.59 -42.66 -15.38
CA LEU A 525 -9.97 -43.01 -16.75
C LEU A 525 -9.39 -44.35 -17.23
N GLY A 526 -8.43 -44.93 -16.48
CA GLY A 526 -7.77 -46.19 -16.83
C GLY A 526 -6.73 -46.08 -17.95
N VAL A 527 -6.12 -44.90 -18.14
CA VAL A 527 -5.25 -44.58 -19.29
C VAL A 527 -3.80 -44.25 -18.85
N ALA A 528 -3.30 -44.98 -17.86
CA ALA A 528 -2.01 -44.71 -17.20
C ALA A 528 -0.81 -44.76 -18.16
#